data_AF-A0A521FFC5-F1
#
_entry.id   AF-A0A521FFC5-F1
#
_cell.length_a   1.000
_cell.length_b   1.000
_cell.length_c   1.000
_cell.angle_alpha   90.00
_cell.angle_beta   90.00
_cell.angle_gamma   90.00
#
_symmetry.space_group_name_H-M   'P 1'
#
loop_
_entity.id
_entity.type
_entity.pdbx_description
1 polymer ?
#
loop_
_entity_poly.entity_id
_entity_poly.type
_entity_poly.pdbx_seq_one_letter_code
_entity_poly.pdbx_strand_id
1 'polypeptide(L)'
;MDEITRDAIVSIGSFAAIFGVIYVYLVTRHRERMSMLEKGVPASPFNSIKYSNFLTLKYGMLLVGIAVGILMGHVATYHWGVSRSTAFLAMVFLFGGLSLVLNYMIFRNNRE
;
A
#
# COMPACT_ATOMS: atom_id res chain seq x y z
N MET A 1 1.31 -36.33 13.44
CA MET A 1 1.83 -35.11 14.11
C MET A 1 2.60 -34.19 13.15
N ASP A 2 2.74 -34.53 11.85
CA ASP A 2 3.48 -33.69 10.88
C ASP A 2 2.68 -32.54 10.26
N GLU A 3 1.34 -32.63 10.20
CA GLU A 3 0.51 -31.63 9.51
C GLU A 3 0.45 -30.29 10.28
N ILE A 4 0.30 -30.37 11.61
CA ILE A 4 0.27 -29.19 12.50
C ILE A 4 1.62 -28.44 12.47
N THR A 5 2.74 -29.17 12.39
CA THR A 5 4.08 -28.57 12.35
C THR A 5 4.31 -27.80 11.04
N ARG A 6 3.77 -28.29 9.91
CA ARG A 6 3.88 -27.61 8.61
C ARG A 6 3.06 -26.32 8.58
N ASP A 7 1.84 -26.34 9.09
CA ASP A 7 0.97 -25.16 9.14
C ASP A 7 1.52 -24.09 10.11
N ALA A 8 2.14 -24.52 11.21
CA ALA A 8 2.81 -23.62 12.15
C ALA A 8 4.03 -22.92 11.51
N ILE A 9 4.85 -23.65 10.74
CA ILE A 9 6.02 -23.07 10.04
C ILE A 9 5.58 -22.03 9.00
N VAL A 10 4.53 -22.33 8.22
CA VAL A 10 3.99 -21.39 7.21
C VAL A 10 3.42 -20.14 7.89
N SER A 11 2.67 -20.32 8.99
CA SER A 11 2.12 -19.19 9.74
C SER A 11 3.23 -18.31 10.31
N ILE A 12 4.20 -18.88 11.01
CA ILE A 12 5.34 -18.14 11.60
C ILE A 12 6.16 -17.44 10.50
N GLY A 13 6.41 -18.11 9.37
CA GLY A 13 7.13 -17.53 8.24
C GLY A 13 6.40 -16.32 7.63
N SER A 14 5.07 -16.40 7.50
CA SER A 14 4.26 -15.27 6.99
C SER A 14 4.27 -14.06 7.93
N PHE A 15 4.14 -14.30 9.24
CA PHE A 15 4.24 -13.23 10.24
C PHE A 15 5.64 -12.62 10.28
N ALA A 16 6.69 -13.43 10.23
CA ALA A 16 8.08 -12.97 10.20
C ALA A 16 8.39 -12.14 8.94
N ALA A 17 7.86 -12.53 7.77
CA ALA A 17 8.03 -11.78 6.54
C ALA A 17 7.36 -10.40 6.60
N ILE A 18 6.11 -10.33 7.08
CA ILE A 18 5.40 -9.06 7.28
C ILE A 18 6.15 -8.17 8.27
N PHE A 19 6.57 -8.74 9.40
CA PHE A 19 7.33 -8.01 10.42
C PHE A 19 8.69 -7.54 9.89
N GLY A 20 9.37 -8.38 9.08
CA GLY A 20 10.64 -8.05 8.44
C GLY A 20 10.53 -6.88 7.47
N VAL A 21 9.49 -6.83 6.64
CA VAL A 21 9.25 -5.69 5.73
C VAL A 21 9.00 -4.40 6.51
N ILE A 22 8.17 -4.45 7.56
CA ILE A 22 7.89 -3.29 8.41
C ILE A 22 9.16 -2.83 9.15
N TYR A 23 9.94 -3.78 9.68
CA TYR A 23 11.19 -3.49 10.39
C TYR A 23 12.21 -2.80 9.47
N VAL A 24 12.44 -3.34 8.27
CA VAL A 24 13.34 -2.73 7.28
C VAL A 24 12.84 -1.35 6.86
N TYR A 25 11.52 -1.16 6.69
CA TYR A 25 10.95 0.15 6.36
C TYR A 25 11.22 1.19 7.46
N LEU A 26 10.99 0.83 8.72
CA LEU A 26 11.24 1.70 9.88
C LEU A 26 12.73 1.99 10.05
N VAL A 27 13.58 0.98 9.96
CA VAL A 27 15.04 1.14 10.08
C VAL A 27 15.60 2.01 8.96
N THR A 28 15.12 1.87 7.73
CA THR A 28 15.51 2.72 6.60
C THR A 28 15.19 4.20 6.88
N ARG A 29 14.00 4.50 7.43
CA ARG A 29 13.61 5.85 7.86
C ARG A 29 14.49 6.41 9.00
N HIS A 30 14.89 5.57 9.96
CA HIS A 30 15.78 5.99 11.04
C HIS A 30 17.19 6.29 10.54
N ARG A 31 17.71 5.50 9.59
CA ARG A 31 19.04 5.72 8.99
C ARG A 31 19.10 6.95 8.11
N GLU A 32 18.03 7.23 7.35
CA GLU A 32 17.90 8.48 6.59
C GLU A 32 18.04 9.70 7.53
N ARG A 33 17.33 9.70 8.67
CA ARG A 33 17.37 10.78 9.67
C ARG A 33 18.75 10.97 10.30
N MET A 34 19.47 9.89 10.62
CA MET A 34 20.82 10.01 11.20
C MET A 34 21.86 10.50 10.19
N SER A 35 21.79 10.06 8.94
CA SER A 35 22.70 10.53 7.89
C SER A 35 22.54 12.03 7.57
N MET A 36 21.36 12.60 7.82
CA MET A 36 21.08 14.02 7.66
C MET A 36 21.62 14.85 8.84
N LEU A 37 21.70 14.26 10.05
CA LEU A 37 22.31 14.88 11.23
C LEU A 37 23.85 14.91 11.13
N GLU A 38 24.46 13.83 10.61
CA GLU A 38 25.92 13.72 10.45
C GLU A 38 26.50 14.65 9.35
N LYS A 39 25.68 15.06 8.38
CA LYS A 39 26.13 15.91 7.25
C LYS A 39 26.07 17.42 7.53
N GLY A 40 25.67 17.85 8.73
CA GLY A 40 25.70 19.27 9.13
C GLY A 40 24.80 20.21 8.31
N VAL A 41 23.91 19.67 7.47
CA VAL A 41 22.90 20.45 6.75
C VAL A 41 21.80 20.76 7.76
N PRO A 42 21.40 22.03 7.98
CA PRO A 42 20.25 22.33 8.82
C PRO A 42 19.08 21.55 8.24
N ALA A 43 18.65 20.51 8.95
CA ALA A 43 17.60 19.62 8.52
C ALA A 43 16.33 20.47 8.44
N SER A 44 16.08 21.08 7.28
CA SER A 44 14.85 21.82 7.02
C SER A 44 13.72 20.83 7.27
N PRO A 45 12.98 20.95 8.39
CA PRO A 45 11.94 19.98 8.73
C PRO A 45 10.80 20.03 7.70
N PHE A 46 10.78 21.10 6.91
CA PHE A 46 9.75 21.43 5.94
C PHE A 46 9.68 20.48 4.73
N ASN A 47 10.75 19.76 4.38
CA ASN A 47 10.70 18.86 3.22
C ASN A 47 10.29 17.42 3.57
N SER A 48 10.58 16.96 4.80
CA SER A 48 10.27 15.59 5.22
C SER A 48 8.77 15.37 5.48
N ILE A 49 8.07 16.40 5.97
CA ILE A 49 6.62 16.38 6.23
C ILE A 49 5.85 16.27 4.91
N LYS A 50 6.26 17.01 3.87
CA LYS A 50 5.64 16.95 2.54
C LYS A 50 5.74 15.54 1.93
N TYR A 51 6.86 14.85 2.09
CA TYR A 51 7.04 13.49 1.53
C TYR A 51 6.25 12.43 2.32
N SER A 52 6.15 12.58 3.64
CA SER A 52 5.33 11.66 4.47
C SER A 52 3.85 11.77 4.12
N ASN A 53 3.34 12.99 3.95
CA ASN A 53 1.94 13.21 3.57
C ASN A 53 1.62 12.66 2.18
N PHE A 54 2.58 12.72 1.25
CA PHE A 54 2.43 12.14 -0.10
C PHE A 54 2.24 10.62 -0.07
N LEU A 55 3.03 9.92 0.74
CA LEU A 55 2.90 8.47 0.89
C LEU A 55 1.57 8.10 1.56
N THR A 56 1.20 8.78 2.65
CA THR A 56 -0.09 8.56 3.32
C THR A 56 -1.27 8.77 2.37
N LEU A 57 -1.24 9.83 1.56
CA LEU A 57 -2.31 10.13 0.61
C LEU A 57 -2.38 9.10 -0.54
N LYS A 58 -1.24 8.63 -1.04
CA LYS A 58 -1.17 7.57 -2.08
C LYS A 58 -1.72 6.24 -1.58
N TYR A 59 -1.35 5.82 -0.37
CA TYR A 59 -1.89 4.59 0.24
C TYR A 59 -3.36 4.73 0.60
N GLY A 60 -3.80 5.92 1.06
CA GLY A 60 -5.20 6.20 1.33
C GLY A 60 -6.09 6.06 0.09
N MET A 61 -5.70 6.67 -1.04
CA MET A 61 -6.47 6.53 -2.28
C MET A 61 -6.49 5.10 -2.80
N LEU A 62 -5.36 4.37 -2.70
CA LEU A 62 -5.28 2.95 -3.06
C LEU A 62 -6.31 2.12 -2.27
N LEU A 63 -6.33 2.27 -0.94
CA LEU A 63 -7.26 1.57 -0.06
C LEU A 63 -8.72 1.88 -0.41
N VAL A 64 -9.04 3.14 -0.70
CA VAL A 64 -10.39 3.54 -1.15
C VAL A 64 -10.74 2.87 -2.49
N GLY A 65 -9.82 2.85 -3.45
CA GLY A 65 -10.02 2.18 -4.74
C GLY A 65 -10.27 0.68 -4.61
N ILE A 66 -9.53 0.00 -3.71
CA ILE A 66 -9.77 -1.42 -3.40
C ILE A 66 -11.15 -1.62 -2.78
N ALA A 67 -11.53 -0.81 -1.79
CA ALA A 67 -12.82 -0.94 -1.12
C ALA A 67 -13.99 -0.77 -2.10
N VAL A 68 -13.91 0.24 -2.97
CA VAL A 68 -14.91 0.46 -4.04
C VAL A 68 -14.90 -0.69 -5.04
N GLY A 69 -13.73 -1.19 -5.45
CA GLY A 69 -13.60 -2.32 -6.36
C GLY A 69 -14.19 -3.62 -5.83
N ILE A 70 -14.10 -3.90 -4.52
CA ILE A 70 -14.73 -5.06 -3.89
C ILE A 70 -16.26 -4.95 -3.93
N LEU A 71 -16.82 -3.78 -3.61
CA LEU A 71 -18.26 -3.53 -3.68
C LEU A 71 -18.78 -3.68 -5.12
N MET A 72 -18.06 -3.11 -6.09
CA MET A 72 -18.41 -3.19 -7.50
C MET A 72 -18.27 -4.62 -8.06
N GLY A 73 -17.28 -5.39 -7.59
CA GLY A 73 -17.07 -6.79 -7.95
C GLY A 73 -18.23 -7.69 -7.52
N HIS A 74 -18.81 -7.43 -6.35
CA HIS A 74 -20.01 -8.13 -5.90
C HIS A 74 -21.21 -7.86 -6.81
N VAL A 75 -21.43 -6.60 -7.19
CA VAL A 75 -22.51 -6.20 -8.12
C VAL A 75 -22.29 -6.78 -9.53
N ALA A 76 -21.05 -6.77 -10.01
CA ALA A 76 -20.67 -7.31 -11.32
C ALA A 76 -20.90 -8.83 -11.40
N THR A 77 -20.65 -9.56 -10.32
CA THR A 77 -20.91 -11.01 -10.26
C THR A 77 -22.41 -11.32 -10.39
N TYR A 78 -23.28 -10.49 -9.81
CA TYR A 78 -24.73 -10.69 -9.86
C TYR A 78 -25.33 -10.34 -11.23
N HIS A 79 -24.85 -9.28 -11.89
CA HIS A 79 -25.41 -8.82 -13.16
C HIS A 79 -24.80 -9.49 -14.41
N TRP A 80 -23.52 -9.85 -14.41
CA TRP A 80 -22.84 -10.34 -15.61
C TRP A 80 -22.60 -11.86 -15.63
N GLY A 81 -22.94 -12.59 -14.57
CA GLY A 81 -22.77 -14.05 -14.53
C GLY A 81 -21.32 -14.52 -14.69
N VAL A 82 -20.36 -13.60 -14.53
CA VAL A 82 -18.92 -13.89 -14.58
C VAL A 82 -18.51 -14.64 -13.31
N SER A 83 -17.50 -15.51 -13.43
CA SER A 83 -16.96 -16.23 -12.27
C SER A 83 -16.62 -15.25 -11.14
N ARG A 84 -17.05 -15.59 -9.91
CA ARG A 84 -16.89 -14.74 -8.73
C ARG A 84 -15.44 -14.28 -8.59
N SER A 85 -14.49 -15.21 -8.70
CA SER A 85 -13.06 -14.91 -8.57
C SER A 85 -12.54 -13.93 -9.63
N THR A 86 -12.94 -14.09 -10.88
CA THR A 86 -12.48 -13.21 -11.97
C THR A 86 -13.09 -11.81 -11.86
N ALA A 87 -14.38 -11.70 -11.49
CA ALA A 87 -15.06 -10.43 -11.33
C ALA A 87 -14.46 -9.60 -10.18
N PHE A 88 -14.20 -10.22 -9.03
CA PHE A 88 -13.54 -9.56 -7.90
C PHE A 88 -12.11 -9.12 -8.25
N LEU A 89 -11.31 -10.01 -8.86
CA LEU A 89 -9.93 -9.69 -9.22
C LEU A 89 -9.87 -8.53 -10.22
N ALA A 90 -10.69 -8.57 -11.27
CA ALA A 90 -10.74 -7.53 -12.29
C ALA A 90 -11.18 -6.18 -11.71
N MET A 91 -12.25 -6.14 -10.92
CA MET A 91 -12.77 -4.90 -10.36
C MET A 91 -11.82 -4.28 -9.33
N VAL A 92 -11.19 -5.07 -8.47
CA VAL A 92 -10.21 -4.56 -7.51
C VAL A 92 -8.99 -3.97 -8.22
N PHE A 93 -8.48 -4.63 -9.27
CA PHE A 93 -7.34 -4.12 -10.02
C PHE A 93 -7.69 -2.88 -10.84
N LEU A 94 -8.89 -2.84 -11.42
CA LEU A 94 -9.39 -1.71 -12.20
C LEU A 94 -9.60 -0.47 -11.31
N PHE A 95 -10.40 -0.59 -10.24
CA PHE A 95 -10.69 0.55 -9.36
C PHE A 95 -9.49 0.93 -8.47
N GLY A 96 -8.71 -0.05 -8.03
CA GLY A 96 -7.44 0.19 -7.35
C GLY A 96 -6.46 0.96 -8.23
N GLY A 97 -6.28 0.53 -9.49
CA GLY A 97 -5.45 1.22 -10.47
C GLY A 97 -5.96 2.62 -10.81
N LEU A 98 -7.26 2.78 -11.03
CA LEU A 98 -7.88 4.06 -11.35
C LEU A 98 -7.70 5.08 -10.21
N SER A 99 -7.82 4.66 -8.96
CA SER A 99 -7.57 5.53 -7.81
C SER A 99 -6.14 6.07 -7.76
N LEU A 100 -5.14 5.26 -8.17
CA LEU A 100 -3.74 5.67 -8.25
C LEU A 100 -3.50 6.66 -9.40
N VAL A 101 -4.14 6.45 -10.55
CA VAL A 101 -4.07 7.38 -11.68
C VAL A 101 -4.67 8.73 -11.31
N LEU A 102 -5.82 8.73 -10.62
CA LEU A 102 -6.43 9.96 -10.09
C LEU A 102 -5.54 10.65 -9.06
N ASN A 103 -4.90 9.89 -8.15
CA ASN A 103 -3.92 10.42 -7.20
C ASN A 103 -2.78 11.17 -7.92
N TYR A 104 -2.24 10.57 -8.98
CA TYR A 104 -1.18 11.17 -9.78
C TYR A 104 -1.66 12.45 -10.50
N MET A 105 -2.89 12.45 -11.02
CA MET A 105 -3.45 13.61 -11.71
C MET A 105 -3.72 14.80 -10.76
N ILE A 106 -4.32 14.53 -9.59
CA ILE A 106 -4.52 15.56 -8.55
C ILE A 106 -3.19 16.13 -8.09
N PHE A 107 -2.17 15.28 -7.95
CA PHE A 107 -0.84 15.74 -7.57
C PHE A 107 -0.14 16.56 -8.66
N ARG A 108 -0.31 16.18 -9.93
CA ARG A 108 0.21 16.94 -11.08
C ARG A 108 -0.36 18.35 -11.12
N ASN A 109 -1.67 18.51 -10.90
CA ASN A 109 -2.34 19.82 -10.95
C ASN A 109 -1.90 20.76 -9.82
N ASN A 110 -1.41 20.25 -8.69
CA ASN A 110 -0.94 21.09 -7.58
C ASN A 110 0.52 21.57 -7.74
N ARG A 111 1.14 21.35 -8.91
CA ARG A 111 2.50 21.81 -9.24
C ARG A 111 2.54 22.86 -10.35
N GLU A 112 1.39 23.29 -10.85
CA GLU A 112 1.21 24.48 -11.69
C GLU A 112 0.61 25.61 -10.85
#